data_AF-M3S4B1-F1
#
_entry.id   AF-M3S4B1-F1
#
_cell.length_a   1.000
_cell.length_b   1.000
_cell.length_c   1.000
_cell.angle_alpha   90.00
_cell.angle_beta   90.00
_cell.angle_gamma   90.00
#
_symmetry.space_group_name_H-M   'P 1'
#
loop_
_entity.id
_entity.type
_entity.pdbx_description
1 polymer ?
#
loop_
_entity_poly.entity_id
_entity_poly.type
_entity_poly.pdbx_seq_one_letter_code
_entity_poly.pdbx_strand_id
1 'polypeptide(L)'
;MQGALDRLAKAQGALERGWLPEKGELIGKTVSIIAGLKDVLDFEQGGEIATNLDRLYDYMIRRLSEANRNNDPVILEEVSGLIREIKSGWDAIAP
;
A
#
# COMPACT_ATOMS: atom_id res chain seq x y z
N MET A 1 -9.11 -1.18 0.94
CA MET A 1 -7.92 -1.94 0.48
C MET A 1 -7.95 -2.35 -0.98
N GLN A 2 -9.07 -2.85 -1.54
CA GLN A 2 -9.16 -3.20 -2.96
C GLN A 2 -8.67 -2.08 -3.90
N GLY A 3 -9.10 -0.84 -3.65
CA GLY A 3 -8.64 0.30 -4.47
C GLY A 3 -7.13 0.55 -4.46
N ALA A 4 -6.41 0.15 -3.41
CA ALA A 4 -4.94 0.25 -3.39
C ALA A 4 -4.30 -0.82 -4.30
N LEU A 5 -4.81 -2.06 -4.25
CA LEU A 5 -4.38 -3.15 -5.12
C LEU A 5 -4.62 -2.84 -6.60
N ASP A 6 -5.80 -2.32 -6.94
CA ASP A 6 -6.15 -1.95 -8.32
C ASP A 6 -5.20 -0.88 -8.87
N ARG A 7 -4.79 0.07 -8.03
CA ARG A 7 -3.85 1.14 -8.40
C ARG A 7 -2.43 0.61 -8.57
N LEU A 8 -1.98 -0.30 -7.71
CA LEU A 8 -0.67 -0.94 -7.85
C LEU A 8 -0.58 -1.80 -9.11
N ALA A 9 -1.62 -2.57 -9.42
CA ALA A 9 -1.68 -3.34 -10.68
C ALA A 9 -1.59 -2.42 -11.91
N LYS A 10 -2.29 -1.28 -11.89
CA LYS A 10 -2.16 -0.27 -12.95
C LYS A 10 -0.79 0.38 -12.98
N ALA A 11 -0.16 0.63 -11.82
CA ALA A 11 1.17 1.23 -11.73
C ALA A 11 2.25 0.29 -12.31
N GLN A 12 2.14 -1.02 -12.06
CA GLN A 12 2.97 -2.05 -12.70
C GLN A 12 2.81 -2.01 -14.22
N GLY A 13 1.56 -2.00 -14.71
CA GLY A 13 1.30 -1.88 -16.15
C GLY A 13 1.81 -0.58 -16.78
N ALA A 14 1.69 0.55 -16.09
CA ALA A 14 2.22 1.84 -16.56
C ALA A 14 3.75 1.80 -16.63
N LEU A 15 4.40 1.17 -15.64
CA LEU A 15 5.85 0.99 -15.62
C LEU A 15 6.35 0.12 -16.79
N GLU A 16 5.69 -1.00 -17.07
CA GLU A 16 5.99 -1.88 -18.22
C GLU A 16 5.91 -1.14 -19.57
N ARG A 17 4.98 -0.18 -19.68
CA ARG A 17 4.78 0.64 -20.89
C ARG A 17 5.67 1.89 -20.94
N GLY A 18 6.46 2.15 -19.91
CA GLY A 18 7.30 3.35 -19.79
C GLY A 18 6.52 4.64 -19.47
N TRP A 19 5.28 4.53 -19.00
CA TRP A 19 4.41 5.67 -18.67
C TRP A 19 4.68 6.19 -17.26
N LEU A 20 5.86 6.79 -17.08
CA LEU A 20 6.35 7.22 -15.76
C LEU A 20 5.45 8.22 -15.02
N PRO A 21 4.82 9.23 -15.67
CA PRO A 21 3.91 10.15 -14.97
C PRO A 21 2.69 9.44 -14.39
N GLU A 22 2.06 8.55 -15.17
CA GLU A 22 0.89 7.79 -14.73
C GLU A 22 1.26 6.83 -13.60
N LYS A 23 2.41 6.13 -13.71
CA LYS A 23 2.95 5.31 -12.62
C LYS A 23 3.10 6.13 -11.34
N GLY A 24 3.70 7.32 -11.42
CA GLY A 24 3.87 8.20 -10.26
C GLY A 24 2.54 8.62 -9.61
N GLU A 25 1.55 8.99 -10.44
CA GLU A 25 0.20 9.34 -9.97
C GLU A 25 -0.48 8.16 -9.26
N LEU A 26 -0.42 6.96 -9.86
CA LEU A 26 -1.02 5.75 -9.30
C LEU A 26 -0.37 5.36 -7.97
N ILE A 27 0.97 5.41 -7.88
CA ILE A 27 1.70 5.17 -6.63
C ILE A 27 1.31 6.21 -5.57
N GLY A 28 1.24 7.50 -5.93
CA GLY A 28 0.83 8.57 -5.01
C GLY A 28 -0.57 8.33 -4.45
N LYS A 29 -1.53 7.94 -5.31
CA LYS A 29 -2.88 7.59 -4.87
C LYS A 29 -2.90 6.37 -3.95
N THR A 30 -2.04 5.38 -4.17
CA THR A 30 -1.90 4.24 -3.25
C THR A 30 -1.37 4.69 -1.89
N VAL A 31 -0.34 5.55 -1.86
CA VAL A 31 0.19 6.14 -0.63
C VAL A 31 -0.89 6.86 0.16
N SER A 32 -1.74 7.68 -0.49
CA SER A 32 -2.84 8.36 0.18
C SER A 32 -3.85 7.40 0.82
N ILE A 33 -4.13 6.26 0.19
CA ILE A 33 -5.01 5.23 0.79
C ILE A 33 -4.37 4.61 2.03
N ILE A 34 -3.08 4.27 1.97
CA ILE A 34 -2.37 3.67 3.10
C ILE A 34 -2.25 4.66 4.25
N ALA A 35 -1.94 5.92 3.97
CA ALA A 35 -1.91 6.99 4.97
C ALA A 35 -3.27 7.16 5.66
N GLY A 36 -4.37 7.19 4.89
CA GLY A 36 -5.70 7.26 5.48
C GLY A 36 -6.06 6.07 6.38
N LEU A 37 -5.54 4.86 6.10
CA LEU A 37 -5.71 3.69 6.98
C LEU A 37 -4.88 3.81 8.27
N LYS A 38 -3.69 4.40 8.19
CA LYS A 38 -2.84 4.69 9.34
C LYS A 38 -3.46 5.74 10.25
N ASP A 39 -4.02 6.81 9.68
CA ASP A 39 -4.60 7.94 10.42
C ASP A 39 -5.82 7.56 11.27
N VAL A 40 -6.52 6.47 10.93
CA VAL A 40 -7.71 5.99 11.65
C VAL A 40 -7.42 4.88 12.66
N LEU A 41 -6.13 4.55 12.91
CA LEU A 41 -5.77 3.55 13.91
C LEU A 41 -6.11 4.04 15.32
N ASP A 42 -6.83 3.21 16.07
CA ASP A 42 -7.08 3.41 17.50
C ASP A 42 -5.98 2.75 18.32
N PHE A 43 -5.07 3.56 18.87
CA PHE A 43 -3.96 3.06 19.70
C PHE A 43 -4.39 2.73 21.12
N GLU A 44 -5.49 3.30 21.62
CA GLU A 44 -5.99 3.02 22.97
C GLU A 44 -6.65 1.65 23.02
N GLN A 45 -7.55 1.35 22.08
CA GLN A 45 -8.23 0.07 22.00
C GLN A 45 -7.43 -0.99 21.24
N GLY A 46 -6.67 -0.60 20.22
CA GLY A 46 -5.92 -1.53 19.37
C GLY A 46 -4.54 -1.91 19.90
N GLY A 47 -3.98 -1.17 20.87
CA GLY A 47 -2.74 -1.49 21.58
C GLY A 47 -1.58 -1.91 20.66
N GLU A 48 -1.05 -3.12 20.88
CA GLU A 48 0.08 -3.67 20.11
C GLU A 48 -0.26 -3.90 18.63
N ILE A 49 -1.50 -4.28 18.32
CA ILE A 49 -1.94 -4.52 16.93
C ILE A 49 -1.93 -3.21 16.16
N ALA A 50 -2.51 -2.14 16.71
CA ALA A 50 -2.48 -0.81 16.10
C ALA A 50 -1.04 -0.34 15.88
N THR A 51 -0.17 -0.53 16.88
CA THR A 51 1.26 -0.17 16.78
C THR A 51 1.99 -0.94 15.68
N ASN A 52 1.71 -2.23 15.50
CA ASN A 52 2.33 -3.04 14.45
C ASN A 52 1.79 -2.68 13.06
N LEU A 53 0.49 -2.42 12.93
CA LEU A 53 -0.11 -1.93 11.69
C LEU A 53 0.46 -0.57 11.28
N ASP A 54 0.62 0.34 12.25
CA ASP A 54 1.20 1.66 12.06
C ASP A 54 2.61 1.60 11.43
N ARG A 55 3.46 0.73 11.96
CA ARG A 55 4.82 0.45 11.44
C ARG A 55 4.79 -0.18 10.05
N LEU A 56 3.85 -1.10 9.81
CA LEU A 56 3.72 -1.78 8.53
C LEU A 56 3.24 -0.80 7.43
N TYR A 57 2.29 0.10 7.76
CA TYR A 57 1.86 1.16 6.86
C TYR A 57 3.01 2.11 6.52
N ASP A 58 3.81 2.54 7.49
CA ASP A 58 5.00 3.37 7.25
C ASP A 58 6.05 2.68 6.40
N TYR A 59 6.26 1.39 6.62
CA TYR A 59 7.14 0.58 5.78
C TYR A 59 6.68 0.60 4.33
N MET A 60 5.40 0.30 4.07
CA MET A 60 4.85 0.29 2.71
C MET A 60 4.95 1.65 2.01
N ILE A 61 4.68 2.76 2.72
CA ILE A 61 4.79 4.12 2.15
C ILE A 61 6.23 4.42 1.71
N ARG A 62 7.22 4.05 2.54
CA ARG A 62 8.65 4.23 2.20
C ARG A 62 9.04 3.37 1.00
N ARG A 63 8.62 2.11 0.97
CA ARG A 63 8.87 1.18 -0.15
C ARG A 63 8.25 1.70 -1.46
N LEU A 64 7.02 2.18 -1.43
CA LEU A 64 6.38 2.77 -2.62
C LEU A 64 7.11 4.01 -3.15
N SER A 65 7.67 4.83 -2.25
CA SER A 65 8.50 5.97 -2.65
C SER A 65 9.80 5.53 -3.33
N GLU A 66 10.42 4.47 -2.83
CA GLU A 66 11.60 3.84 -3.42
C GLU A 66 11.29 3.21 -4.79
N ALA A 67 10.17 2.47 -4.89
CA ALA A 67 9.68 1.89 -6.14
C ALA A 67 9.47 2.96 -7.22
N ASN A 68 8.86 4.09 -6.82
CA ASN A 68 8.61 5.20 -7.71
C ASN A 68 9.93 5.82 -8.20
N ARG A 69 10.88 6.05 -7.30
CA ARG A 69 12.18 6.65 -7.62
C ARG A 69 13.03 5.75 -8.52
N ASN A 70 13.07 4.45 -8.21
CA ASN A 70 13.96 3.50 -8.85
C ASN A 70 13.32 2.75 -10.03
N ASN A 71 12.03 2.99 -10.31
CA ASN A 71 11.27 2.26 -11.33
C ASN A 71 11.28 0.74 -11.09
N ASP A 72 11.17 0.33 -9.82
CA ASP A 72 11.32 -1.07 -9.42
C ASP A 72 9.95 -1.76 -9.28
N PRO A 73 9.58 -2.68 -10.20
CA PRO A 73 8.32 -3.40 -10.15
C PRO A 73 8.26 -4.44 -9.02
N VAL A 74 9.40 -4.93 -8.54
CA VAL A 74 9.47 -5.95 -7.48
C VAL A 74 8.93 -5.37 -6.17
N ILE A 75 9.25 -4.11 -5.90
CA ILE A 75 8.74 -3.40 -4.72
C ILE A 75 7.22 -3.19 -4.80
N LEU A 76 6.67 -2.95 -5.99
CA LEU A 76 5.22 -2.83 -6.18
C LEU A 76 4.51 -4.16 -5.89
N GLU A 77 5.10 -5.29 -6.26
CA GLU A 77 4.55 -6.61 -5.96
C GLU A 77 4.65 -6.93 -4.47
N GLU A 78 5.78 -6.61 -3.84
CA GLU A 78 5.97 -6.77 -2.38
C GLU A 78 4.88 -6.06 -1.60
N VAL A 79 4.67 -4.76 -1.87
CA VAL A 79 3.64 -3.96 -1.20
C VAL A 79 2.23 -4.47 -1.53
N SER A 80 2.00 -4.95 -2.76
CA SER A 80 0.74 -5.61 -3.11
C SER A 80 0.48 -6.85 -2.26
N GLY A 81 1.51 -7.67 -2.02
CA GLY A 81 1.44 -8.83 -1.13
C GLY A 81 1.04 -8.45 0.30
N LEU A 82 1.69 -7.44 0.86
CA LEU A 82 1.39 -6.94 2.21
C LEU A 82 -0.05 -6.42 2.31
N ILE A 83 -0.53 -5.66 1.33
CA ILE A 83 -1.92 -5.18 1.31
C ILE A 83 -2.91 -6.34 1.21
N ARG A 84 -2.61 -7.40 0.44
CA ARG A 84 -3.46 -8.59 0.36
C ARG A 84 -3.53 -9.33 1.70
N GLU A 85 -2.39 -9.47 2.39
CA GLU A 85 -2.34 -10.09 3.71
C GLU A 85 -3.20 -9.33 4.72
N ILE A 86 -3.03 -8.01 4.81
CA ILE A 86 -3.86 -7.17 5.69
C ILE A 86 -5.33 -7.29 5.31
N LYS A 87 -5.67 -7.21 4.02
CA LYS A 87 -7.05 -7.36 3.54
C LYS A 87 -7.66 -8.70 3.97
N SER A 88 -6.91 -9.79 3.83
CA SER A 88 -7.39 -11.12 4.24
C SER A 88 -7.67 -11.22 5.74
N GLY A 89 -6.82 -10.58 6.57
CA GLY A 89 -7.06 -10.48 8.02
C GLY A 89 -8.38 -9.77 8.35
N TRP A 90 -8.69 -8.67 7.65
CA TRP A 90 -9.95 -7.95 7.82
C TRP A 90 -11.16 -8.69 7.26
N ASP A 91 -11.03 -9.31 6.08
CA ASP A 91 -12.10 -10.10 5.47
C ASP A 91 -12.50 -11.29 6.37
N ALA A 92 -11.55 -11.85 7.13
CA ALA A 92 -11.82 -12.93 8.07
C ALA A 92 -12.58 -12.50 9.34
N ILE A 93 -12.67 -11.20 9.62
CA ILE A 93 -13.39 -10.62 10.77
C ILE A 93 -14.79 -10.13 10.36
N ALA A 94 -14.98 -9.78 9.09
CA ALA A 94 -16.26 -9.32 8.57
C ALA A 94 -17.33 -10.44 8.71
N PRO A 95 -18.52 -10.15 9.25
CA PRO A 95 -19.58 -11.13 9.46
C PRO A 95 -20.21 -11.65 8.17
#